data_AF-A0A383ERV4-F1
#
_entry.id   AF-A0A383ERV4-F1
#
_cell.length_a   1.000
_cell.length_b   1.000
_cell.length_c   1.000
_cell.angle_alpha   90.00
_cell.angle_beta   90.00
_cell.angle_gamma   90.00
#
_symmetry.space_group_name_H-M   'P 1'
#
loop_
_entity.id
_entity.type
_entity.pdbx_description
1 polymer ?
#
loop_
_entity_poly.entity_id
_entity_poly.type
_entity_poly.pdbx_seq_one_letter_code
_entity_poly.pdbx_strand_id
1 'polypeptide(L)'
;MTGQNNKPIPDWETLTFSLTETDFMYRSLGNTERDPVWDEGAYIPFEDIRISPAAALMSYGVGVFEGLKAQRTIGGPGGQSPGYQG
;
A
#
# COMPACT_ATOMS: atom_id res chain seq x y z
N MET A 1 7.00 7.29 16.42
CA MET A 1 7.84 6.60 15.43
C MET A 1 8.40 7.69 14.52
N THR A 2 9.69 8.00 14.62
CA THR A 2 10.31 9.12 13.90
C THR A 2 10.83 8.61 12.55
N GLY A 3 10.08 8.88 11.48
CA GLY A 3 10.50 8.57 10.11
C GLY A 3 11.76 9.36 9.75
N GLN A 4 12.87 8.67 9.55
CA GLN A 4 14.15 9.28 9.16
C GLN A 4 14.33 9.40 7.64
N ASN A 5 13.32 9.02 6.86
CA ASN A 5 13.30 9.18 5.40
C ASN A 5 12.14 10.10 5.03
N ASN A 6 12.33 11.42 5.15
CA ASN A 6 11.33 12.36 4.65
C ASN A 6 11.50 12.50 3.13
N LYS A 7 10.93 11.57 2.36
CA LYS A 7 10.70 11.83 0.93
C LYS A 7 9.84 13.11 0.82
N PRO A 8 10.13 14.02 -0.11
CA PRO A 8 9.30 15.20 -0.28
C PRO A 8 7.87 14.76 -0.65
N ILE A 9 6.87 15.53 -0.20
CA ILE A 9 5.48 15.31 -0.61
C ILE A 9 5.43 15.35 -2.15
N PRO A 10 4.83 14.35 -2.82
CA PRO A 10 4.71 14.34 -4.27
C PRO A 10 4.01 15.60 -4.79
N ASP A 11 4.43 16.07 -5.96
CA ASP A 11 3.75 17.15 -6.66
C ASP A 11 2.43 16.62 -7.27
N TRP A 12 1.32 17.11 -6.74
CA TRP A 12 -0.02 16.66 -7.10
C TRP A 12 -0.42 16.98 -8.54
N GLU A 13 0.19 18.00 -9.14
CA GLU A 13 -0.11 18.41 -10.52
C GLU A 13 0.58 17.52 -11.57
N THR A 14 1.63 16.79 -11.17
CA THR A 14 2.44 15.95 -12.06
C THR A 14 2.36 14.45 -11.72
N LEU A 15 1.58 14.09 -10.70
CA LEU A 15 1.32 12.69 -10.33
C LEU A 15 0.64 11.94 -11.48
N THR A 16 1.21 10.79 -11.83
CA THR A 16 0.67 9.89 -12.85
C THR A 16 0.20 8.58 -12.22
N PHE A 17 -0.33 7.66 -13.03
CA PHE A 17 -0.67 6.32 -12.58
C PHE A 17 0.56 5.42 -12.34
N SER A 18 1.76 5.89 -12.69
CA SER A 18 3.01 5.18 -12.41
C SER A 18 3.30 5.15 -10.91
N LEU A 19 4.07 4.14 -10.49
CA LEU A 19 4.52 4.01 -9.11
C LEU A 19 5.25 5.27 -8.65
N THR A 20 4.70 5.93 -7.62
CA THR A 20 5.41 6.88 -6.79
C THR A 20 5.65 6.19 -5.45
N GLU A 21 6.89 5.88 -5.13
CA GLU A 21 7.20 5.11 -3.92
C GLU A 21 6.76 5.86 -2.65
N THR A 22 6.04 5.15 -1.79
CA THR A 22 5.71 5.62 -0.44
C THR A 22 6.89 5.44 0.51
N ASP A 23 6.78 5.97 1.73
CA ASP A 23 7.78 5.74 2.77
C ASP A 23 7.72 4.30 3.32
N PHE A 24 6.50 3.73 3.37
CA PHE A 24 6.21 2.43 3.95
C PHE A 24 5.25 1.61 3.10
N MET A 25 5.30 0.30 3.28
CA MET A 25 4.32 -0.69 2.82
C MET A 25 3.88 -1.57 4.00
N TYR A 26 2.68 -2.15 3.93
CA TYR A 26 2.26 -3.18 4.88
C TYR A 26 2.61 -4.57 4.34
N ARG A 27 3.15 -5.45 5.19
CA ARG A 27 3.47 -6.84 4.85
C ARG A 27 3.00 -7.79 5.95
N SER A 28 2.40 -8.91 5.55
CA SER A 28 2.12 -10.07 6.42
C SER A 28 2.49 -11.35 5.68
N LEU A 29 3.09 -12.31 6.39
CA LEU A 29 3.50 -13.60 5.84
C LEU A 29 2.61 -14.74 6.33
N GLY A 30 2.09 -15.51 5.38
CA GLY A 30 1.29 -16.71 5.61
C GLY A 30 2.12 -17.98 5.49
N ASN A 31 1.93 -18.93 6.41
CA ASN A 31 2.37 -20.32 6.24
C ASN A 31 1.23 -21.24 6.69
N THR A 32 0.70 -22.05 5.77
CA THR A 32 -0.41 -22.97 6.02
C THR A 32 -0.08 -24.11 6.98
N GLU A 33 1.20 -24.33 7.29
CA GLU A 33 1.67 -25.29 8.30
C GLU A 33 1.65 -24.71 9.73
N ARG A 34 1.36 -23.41 9.89
CA ARG A 34 1.28 -22.72 11.19
C ARG A 34 -0.17 -22.44 11.59
N ASP A 35 -0.39 -22.31 12.90
CA ASP A 35 -1.61 -21.74 13.49
C ASP A 35 -1.23 -20.60 14.45
N PRO A 36 -1.62 -19.34 14.20
CA PRO A 36 -2.34 -18.87 13.02
C PRO A 36 -1.49 -18.92 11.74
N VAL A 37 -2.17 -19.09 10.60
CA VAL A 37 -1.53 -19.12 9.27
C VAL A 37 -0.75 -17.82 9.02
N TRP A 38 -1.35 -16.68 9.38
CA TRP A 38 -0.80 -15.34 9.19
C TRP A 38 -0.05 -14.86 10.43
N ASP A 39 1.02 -14.09 10.22
CA ASP A 39 1.63 -13.31 11.29
C ASP A 39 0.81 -12.04 11.61
N GLU A 40 1.24 -11.27 12.61
CA GLU A 40 0.59 -10.00 13.01
C GLU A 40 0.66 -8.91 11.93
N GLY A 41 1.53 -9.08 10.94
CA GLY A 41 1.86 -8.07 9.95
C GLY A 41 2.64 -6.87 10.50
N ALA A 42 3.21 -6.07 9.61
CA ALA A 42 3.95 -4.88 9.97
C ALA A 42 3.96 -3.83 8.85
N TYR A 43 4.05 -2.56 9.25
CA TYR A 43 4.47 -1.48 8.36
C TYR A 43 6.00 -1.47 8.28
N ILE A 44 6.53 -1.71 7.09
CA ILE A 44 7.96 -1.77 6.79
C ILE A 44 8.32 -0.68 5.78
N PRO A 45 9.58 -0.22 5.73
CA PRO A 45 10.01 0.67 4.64
C PRO A 45 9.68 0.05 3.28
N PHE A 46 9.35 0.89 2.29
CA PHE A 46 9.17 0.41 0.93
C PHE A 46 10.46 -0.29 0.45
N GLU A 47 10.38 -1.56 0.09
CA GLU A 47 11.51 -2.39 -0.31
C GLU A 47 11.11 -3.45 -1.35
N ASP A 48 12.11 -4.04 -2.01
CA ASP A 48 11.90 -5.16 -2.93
C ASP A 48 11.34 -6.40 -2.21
N ILE A 49 10.38 -7.07 -2.84
CA ILE A 49 9.83 -8.33 -2.34
C ILE A 49 10.73 -9.50 -2.76
N ARG A 50 11.32 -10.18 -1.78
CA ARG A 50 12.07 -11.43 -2.03
C ARG A 50 11.11 -12.60 -2.16
N ILE A 51 11.12 -13.26 -3.30
CA ILE A 51 10.31 -14.45 -3.57
C ILE A 51 11.15 -15.51 -4.29
N SER A 52 10.83 -16.79 -4.04
CA SER A 52 11.46 -17.89 -4.77
C SER A 52 11.15 -17.79 -6.27
N PRO A 53 12.11 -18.01 -7.17
CA PRO A 53 11.84 -18.14 -8.60
C PRO A 53 10.81 -19.23 -8.93
N ALA A 54 10.64 -20.23 -8.06
CA ALA A 54 9.67 -21.31 -8.19
C ALA A 54 8.28 -20.98 -7.60
N ALA A 55 8.03 -19.75 -7.17
CA ALA A 55 6.73 -19.38 -6.62
C ALA A 55 5.62 -19.51 -7.68
N ALA A 56 4.47 -20.05 -7.28
CA ALA A 56 3.31 -20.23 -8.16
C ALA A 56 2.83 -18.91 -8.80
N LEU A 57 3.06 -17.77 -8.14
CA LEU A 57 2.87 -16.44 -8.70
C LEU A 57 3.62 -16.26 -10.02
N MET A 58 4.88 -16.69 -10.09
CA MET A 58 5.74 -16.51 -11.27
C MET A 58 5.44 -17.51 -12.38
N SER A 59 5.16 -18.77 -12.03
CA SER A 59 4.98 -19.84 -13.04
C SER A 59 3.54 -20.00 -13.53
N TYR A 60 2.56 -19.69 -12.69
CA TYR A 60 1.15 -19.97 -12.95
C TYR A 60 0.24 -18.77 -12.71
N GLY A 61 0.80 -17.59 -12.38
CA GLY A 61 0.02 -16.37 -12.16
C GLY A 61 -0.91 -16.44 -10.94
N VAL A 62 -0.65 -17.33 -9.98
CA VAL A 62 -1.51 -17.49 -8.80
C VAL A 62 -1.34 -16.28 -7.88
N GLY A 63 -2.35 -15.42 -7.87
CA GLY A 63 -2.39 -14.23 -7.02
C GLY A 63 -3.73 -13.51 -7.15
N VAL A 64 -4.01 -12.63 -6.18
CA VAL A 64 -5.14 -11.70 -6.18
C VAL A 64 -4.63 -10.32 -5.83
N PHE A 65 -5.23 -9.28 -6.40
CA PHE A 65 -4.93 -7.89 -6.05
C PHE A 65 -6.23 -7.09 -5.96
N GLU A 66 -6.19 -5.99 -5.21
CA GLU A 66 -7.29 -5.02 -5.06
C GLU A 66 -6.76 -3.60 -5.32
N GLY A 67 -7.65 -2.69 -5.75
CA GLY A 67 -7.32 -1.29 -5.98
C GLY A 67 -8.38 -0.36 -5.39
N LEU A 68 -8.01 0.38 -4.34
CA LEU A 68 -8.84 1.41 -3.71
C LEU A 68 -8.07 2.73 -3.64
N LYS A 69 -8.78 3.85 -3.45
CA LYS A 69 -8.20 5.19 -3.33
C LYS A 69 -8.59 5.83 -2.01
N ALA A 70 -7.63 6.47 -1.34
CA ALA A 70 -7.88 7.37 -0.22
C ALA A 70 -7.94 8.81 -0.74
N GLN A 71 -8.95 9.58 -0.33
CA GLN A 71 -9.13 10.98 -0.71
C GLN A 71 -9.12 11.87 0.53
N ARG A 72 -8.34 12.95 0.48
CA ARG A 72 -8.37 13.98 1.51
C ARG A 72 -9.60 14.87 1.30
N THR A 73 -10.43 15.00 2.33
CA THR A 73 -11.57 15.93 2.35
C THR A 73 -11.18 17.25 3.03
N ILE A 74 -11.86 18.35 2.65
CA ILE A 74 -11.57 19.70 3.14
C ILE A 74 -11.77 19.80 4.67
N GLY A 75 -12.69 19.00 5.23
CA GLY A 75 -13.01 18.97 6.67
C GLY A 75 -12.44 17.78 7.46
N GLY A 76 -11.59 16.95 6.86
CA GLY A 76 -11.14 15.70 7.49
C GLY A 76 -12.19 14.59 7.45
N PRO A 77 -11.91 13.41 8.05
CA PRO A 77 -12.79 12.24 7.98
C PRO A 77 -14.22 12.59 8.45
N GLY A 78 -15.21 12.47 7.56
CA GLY A 78 -16.61 12.80 7.84
C GLY A 78 -17.02 14.27 7.64
N GLY A 79 -16.10 15.15 7.26
CA GLY A 79 -16.44 16.52 6.86
C GLY A 79 -17.23 16.52 5.55
N GLN A 80 -18.46 17.03 5.57
CA GLN A 80 -19.29 17.17 4.36
C GLN A 80 -18.56 18.03 3.33
N SER A 81 -18.39 17.51 2.11
CA SER A 81 -17.95 18.31 0.97
C SER A 81 -18.93 19.49 0.79
N PRO A 82 -18.45 20.73 0.53
CA PRO A 82 -19.33 21.82 0.14
C PRO A 82 -20.10 21.35 -1.09
N GLY A 83 -21.44 21.34 -0.99
CA GLY A 83 -22.30 20.82 -2.04
C GLY A 83 -21.95 21.43 -3.40
N TYR A 84 -21.89 20.59 -4.42
CA TYR A 84 -21.87 21.03 -5.82
C TYR A 84 -23.17 21.81 -6.05
N GLN A 85 -23.08 23.15 -6.12
CA GLN A 85 -24.12 23.98 -6.71
C GLN A 85 -23.74 24.19 -8.18
N GLY A 86 -24.37 23.42 -9.05
CA GLY A 86 -24.44 23.61 -10.48
C GLY A 86 -25.89 23.42 -10.93
#